data_AF-A0A7U9MPV7-F1
#
_entry.id   AF-A0A7U9MPV7-F1
#
_cell.length_a   1.000
_cell.length_b   1.000
_cell.length_c   1.000
_cell.angle_alpha   90.00
_cell.angle_beta   90.00
_cell.angle_gamma   90.00
#
_symmetry.space_group_name_H-M   'P 1'
#
loop_
_entity.id
_entity.type
_entity.pdbx_description
1 polymer ?
#
loop_
_entity_poly.entity_id
_entity_poly.type
_entity_poly.pdbx_seq_one_letter_code
_entity_poly.pdbx_strand_id
1 'polypeptide(L)'
;MKAPEKIEAVWDQDAHDNSILVLEKEEGKLSLAEVGNFLRYSHNGSFNGDYVIAICTKEGQEEAPQGDQWVLYKVEPGAGCPVCGNKLPFYEAAGKIDRKIGLIKRMQAEMDHRAEVEEKAVQLITEGRHGEAVELLNTLDDSVIARLQEEFETEEESPRQRAERRRQKAKVILNVLAEDVINMNWNQEEEYLKAFMKALKQIEEGGHE
;
A
#
# COMPACT_ATOMS: atom_id res chain seq x y z
N MET A 1 -0.67 46.41 -20.36
CA MET A 1 -0.84 45.15 -19.62
C MET A 1 -1.67 45.45 -18.39
N LYS A 2 -2.87 44.87 -18.27
CA LYS A 2 -3.77 45.07 -17.12
C LYS A 2 -3.08 44.46 -15.89
N ALA A 3 -3.05 45.16 -14.76
CA ALA A 3 -2.50 44.60 -13.51
C ALA A 3 -3.27 43.31 -13.16
N PRO A 4 -2.62 42.29 -12.58
CA PRO A 4 -3.34 41.09 -12.16
C PRO A 4 -4.45 41.50 -11.18
N GLU A 5 -5.68 41.17 -11.54
CA GLU A 5 -6.88 41.48 -10.75
C GLU A 5 -6.74 40.86 -9.36
N LYS A 6 -7.01 41.68 -8.33
CA LYS A 6 -6.74 41.34 -6.93
C LYS A 6 -7.86 40.45 -6.41
N ILE A 7 -7.49 39.27 -5.91
CA ILE A 7 -8.41 38.40 -5.16
C ILE A 7 -8.60 39.01 -3.78
N GLU A 8 -9.85 39.20 -3.37
CA GLU A 8 -10.21 39.56 -2.00
C GLU A 8 -10.63 38.31 -1.23
N ALA A 9 -10.31 38.28 0.07
CA ALA A 9 -10.53 37.11 0.92
C ALA A 9 -11.11 37.51 2.27
N VAL A 10 -12.24 36.92 2.63
CA VAL A 10 -12.96 37.20 3.89
C VAL A 10 -13.30 35.88 4.58
N TRP A 11 -13.08 35.83 5.88
CA TRP A 11 -13.57 34.74 6.72
C TRP A 11 -15.02 35.01 7.11
N ASP A 12 -15.87 34.01 6.90
CA ASP A 12 -17.30 34.05 7.22
C ASP A 12 -17.75 32.71 7.84
N GLN A 13 -19.03 32.59 8.18
CA GLN A 13 -19.63 31.37 8.70
C GLN A 13 -20.79 30.92 7.81
N ASP A 14 -20.87 29.61 7.56
CA ASP A 14 -22.05 29.04 6.90
C ASP A 14 -23.25 28.92 7.85
N ALA A 15 -24.39 28.45 7.32
CA ALA A 15 -25.61 28.25 8.11
C ALA A 15 -25.50 27.20 9.24
N HIS A 16 -24.38 26.47 9.33
CA HIS A 16 -24.09 25.45 10.33
C HIS A 16 -22.92 25.87 11.24
N ASP A 17 -22.58 27.16 11.28
CA ASP A 17 -21.47 27.75 12.04
C ASP A 17 -20.08 27.23 11.64
N ASN A 18 -19.94 26.63 10.44
CA ASN A 18 -18.63 26.25 9.92
C ASN A 18 -17.87 27.47 9.40
N SER A 19 -16.59 27.58 9.76
CA SER A 19 -15.73 28.63 9.23
C SER A 19 -15.44 28.40 7.74
N ILE A 20 -15.77 29.41 6.93
CA ILE A 20 -15.56 29.41 5.48
C ILE A 20 -14.68 30.60 5.08
N LEU A 21 -13.85 30.38 4.07
CA LEU A 21 -13.08 31.41 3.40
C LEU A 21 -13.76 31.74 2.07
N VAL A 22 -14.29 32.95 1.96
CA VAL A 22 -14.91 33.47 0.76
C VAL A 22 -13.85 34.21 -0.04
N LEU A 23 -13.61 33.77 -1.27
CA LEU A 23 -12.71 34.41 -2.22
C LEU A 23 -13.53 35.08 -3.32
N GLU A 24 -13.27 36.35 -3.58
CA GLU A 24 -13.99 37.16 -4.56
C GLU A 24 -13.04 37.81 -5.56
N LYS A 25 -13.52 37.93 -6.80
CA LYS A 25 -12.85 38.64 -7.89
C LYS A 25 -13.85 39.55 -8.58
N GLU A 26 -13.57 40.85 -8.61
CA GLU A 26 -14.49 41.88 -9.15
C GLU A 26 -14.72 41.76 -10.67
N GLU A 27 -13.72 41.29 -11.43
CA GLU A 27 -13.84 41.09 -12.88
C GLU A 27 -13.23 39.74 -13.28
N GLY A 28 -13.91 39.00 -14.15
CA GLY A 28 -13.44 37.71 -14.64
C GLY A 28 -13.70 36.53 -13.69
N LYS A 29 -13.19 35.35 -14.08
CA LYS A 29 -13.38 34.10 -13.33
C LYS A 29 -12.17 33.79 -12.45
N LEU A 30 -12.40 33.14 -11.32
CA LEU A 30 -11.37 32.55 -10.49
C LEU A 30 -10.92 31.23 -11.12
N SER A 31 -9.61 31.03 -11.20
CA SER A 31 -9.03 29.75 -11.62
C SER A 31 -8.35 29.02 -10.46
N LEU A 32 -8.28 27.69 -10.56
CA LEU A 32 -7.59 26.86 -9.57
C LEU A 32 -6.14 27.29 -9.35
N ALA A 33 -5.44 27.73 -10.41
CA ALA A 33 -4.06 28.17 -10.33
C ALA A 33 -3.91 29.51 -9.59
N GLU A 34 -4.80 30.48 -9.86
CA GLU A 34 -4.80 31.77 -9.16
C GLU A 34 -5.13 31.59 -7.68
N VAL A 35 -6.19 30.85 -7.36
CA VAL A 35 -6.61 30.56 -5.98
C VAL A 35 -5.52 29.78 -5.25
N GLY A 36 -4.93 28.75 -5.87
CA GLY A 36 -3.86 27.96 -5.26
C GLY A 36 -2.61 28.80 -4.94
N ASN A 37 -2.23 29.72 -5.81
CA ASN A 37 -1.14 30.66 -5.55
C ASN A 37 -1.50 31.65 -4.44
N PHE A 38 -2.74 32.16 -4.43
CA PHE A 38 -3.22 33.06 -3.39
C PHE A 38 -3.14 32.41 -2.01
N LEU A 39 -3.70 31.21 -1.85
CA LEU A 39 -3.70 30.49 -0.57
C LEU A 39 -2.29 30.22 -0.04
N ARG A 40 -1.34 29.90 -0.94
CA ARG A 40 0.05 29.58 -0.54
C ARG A 40 0.86 30.80 -0.15
N TYR A 41 0.70 31.91 -0.86
CA TYR A 41 1.68 33.00 -0.83
C TYR A 41 1.12 34.35 -0.38
N SER A 42 -0.20 34.56 -0.47
CA SER A 42 -0.80 35.84 -0.07
C SER A 42 -0.71 36.06 1.43
N HIS A 43 -0.61 37.34 1.82
CA HIS A 43 -0.64 37.77 3.23
C HIS A 43 0.29 36.94 4.14
N ASN A 44 1.54 36.73 3.69
CA ASN A 44 2.58 35.96 4.37
C ASN A 44 2.17 34.51 4.72
N GLY A 45 1.33 33.89 3.89
CA GLY A 45 0.89 32.50 4.08
C GLY A 45 -0.19 32.34 5.15
N SER A 46 -0.87 33.42 5.55
CA SER A 46 -1.98 33.36 6.53
C SER A 46 -3.18 32.52 6.06
N PHE A 47 -3.32 32.31 4.76
CA PHE A 47 -4.33 31.46 4.15
C PHE A 47 -3.79 30.08 3.73
N ASN A 48 -2.60 29.70 4.19
CA ASN A 48 -2.01 28.41 3.84
C ASN A 48 -2.73 27.28 4.61
N GLY A 49 -3.17 26.26 3.89
CA GLY A 49 -3.88 25.11 4.46
C GLY A 49 -4.53 24.23 3.40
N ASP A 50 -5.22 23.20 3.88
CA ASP A 50 -6.05 22.33 3.06
C ASP A 50 -7.47 22.88 3.00
N TYR A 51 -8.05 22.92 1.80
CA TYR A 51 -9.37 23.48 1.57
C TYR A 51 -10.23 22.56 0.70
N VAL A 52 -11.53 22.51 0.98
CA VAL A 52 -12.53 21.84 0.16
C VAL A 52 -13.49 22.87 -0.39
N ILE A 53 -13.80 22.77 -1.69
CA ILE A 53 -14.83 23.57 -2.36
C ILE A 53 -16.08 22.72 -2.57
N ALA A 54 -17.23 23.23 -2.15
CA ALA A 54 -18.52 22.61 -2.40
C ALA A 54 -19.19 23.28 -3.61
N ILE A 55 -19.14 22.63 -4.76
CA ILE A 55 -19.76 23.15 -5.99
C ILE A 55 -21.21 22.67 -6.04
N CYS A 56 -22.14 23.54 -5.63
CA CYS A 56 -23.57 23.32 -5.74
C CYS A 56 -24.08 23.85 -7.08
N THR A 57 -24.36 22.97 -8.04
CA THR A 57 -25.04 23.35 -9.28
C THR A 57 -26.54 23.45 -9.03
N LYS A 58 -27.04 24.63 -8.68
CA LYS A 58 -28.48 24.91 -8.76
C LYS A 58 -28.80 25.35 -10.19
N GLU A 59 -29.75 24.66 -10.83
CA GLU A 59 -30.36 25.14 -12.07
C GLU A 59 -31.45 26.15 -11.70
N GLY A 60 -31.19 27.45 -11.90
CA GLY A 60 -32.17 28.52 -11.63
C GLY A 60 -31.54 29.90 -11.54
N GLN A 61 -31.98 30.81 -12.41
CA GLN A 61 -31.49 32.16 -12.74
C GLN A 61 -31.19 33.13 -11.58
N GLU A 62 -30.23 34.04 -11.80
CA GLU A 62 -30.40 35.52 -11.89
C GLU A 62 -29.09 36.10 -12.49
N GLU A 63 -29.11 37.33 -13.01
CA GLU A 63 -28.01 37.94 -13.79
C GLU A 63 -26.62 37.60 -13.25
N ALA A 64 -25.73 37.08 -14.11
CA ALA A 64 -24.39 36.71 -13.72
C ALA A 64 -23.72 37.92 -13.04
N PRO A 65 -23.38 37.85 -11.75
CA PRO A 65 -22.73 38.96 -11.06
C PRO A 65 -21.45 39.33 -11.81
N GLN A 66 -21.09 40.62 -11.79
CA GLN A 66 -19.82 41.08 -12.32
C GLN A 66 -18.72 40.49 -11.43
N GLY A 67 -18.12 39.37 -11.86
CA GLY A 67 -17.08 38.68 -11.10
C GLY A 67 -17.32 37.17 -10.91
N ASP A 68 -16.54 36.57 -10.01
CA ASP A 68 -16.63 35.18 -9.59
C ASP A 68 -16.30 35.04 -8.10
N GLN A 69 -16.98 34.12 -7.43
CA GLN A 69 -16.88 33.91 -5.99
C GLN A 69 -16.73 32.43 -5.67
N TRP A 70 -15.73 32.08 -4.88
CA TRP A 70 -15.48 30.72 -4.41
C TRP A 70 -15.60 30.66 -2.88
N VAL A 71 -16.37 29.68 -2.39
CA VAL A 71 -16.49 29.40 -0.96
C VAL A 71 -15.65 28.17 -0.62
N LEU A 72 -14.65 28.36 0.24
CA LEU A 72 -13.71 27.31 0.63
C LEU A 72 -13.87 26.96 2.11
N TYR A 73 -14.01 25.68 2.40
CA TYR A 73 -13.99 25.18 3.78
C TYR A 73 -12.56 24.81 4.15
N LYS A 74 -12.01 25.41 5.20
CA LYS A 74 -10.71 25.00 5.70
C LYS A 74 -10.85 23.65 6.40
N VAL A 75 -9.96 22.73 6.05
CA VAL A 75 -9.96 21.37 6.59
C VAL A 75 -8.70 21.16 7.41
N GLU A 76 -8.89 20.65 8.63
CA GLU A 76 -7.79 20.23 9.49
C GLU A 76 -7.59 18.71 9.41
N PRO A 77 -6.35 18.20 9.58
CA PRO A 77 -6.08 16.77 9.59
C PRO A 77 -6.95 16.00 10.58
N GLY A 78 -7.71 15.01 10.07
CA GLY A 78 -8.62 14.19 10.87
C GLY A 78 -10.03 14.77 11.06
N ALA A 79 -10.30 15.99 10.57
CA ALA A 79 -11.65 16.53 10.53
C ALA A 79 -12.54 15.77 9.53
N GLY A 80 -13.84 15.70 9.84
CA GLY A 80 -14.85 15.19 8.92
C GLY A 80 -15.11 16.17 7.77
N CYS A 81 -15.67 15.66 6.69
CA CYS A 81 -16.15 16.46 5.57
C CYS A 81 -17.15 17.51 6.08
N PRO A 82 -16.95 18.81 5.81
CA PRO A 82 -17.85 19.86 6.29
C PRO A 82 -19.27 19.76 5.69
N VAL A 83 -19.43 19.03 4.57
CA VAL A 83 -20.73 18.84 3.91
C VAL A 83 -21.51 17.64 4.48
N CYS A 84 -20.83 16.54 4.81
CA CYS A 84 -21.51 15.28 5.15
C CYS A 84 -20.98 14.56 6.41
N GLY A 85 -19.99 15.12 7.09
CA GLY A 85 -19.39 14.55 8.31
C GLY A 85 -18.50 13.32 8.11
N ASN A 86 -18.50 12.71 6.92
CA ASN A 86 -17.67 11.54 6.62
C ASN A 86 -16.17 11.87 6.66
N LYS A 87 -15.32 10.91 7.04
CA LYS A 87 -13.87 11.08 6.97
C LYS A 87 -13.43 11.41 5.55
N LEU A 88 -12.57 12.42 5.42
CA LEU A 88 -12.03 12.81 4.13
C LEU A 88 -11.01 11.76 3.64
N PRO A 89 -11.16 11.26 2.40
CA PRO A 89 -10.37 10.14 1.88
C PRO A 89 -8.87 10.47 1.76
N PHE A 90 -8.52 11.76 1.67
CA PHE A 90 -7.13 12.22 1.58
C PHE A 90 -6.31 11.87 2.83
N TYR A 91 -6.85 12.08 4.04
CA TYR A 91 -6.12 11.79 5.28
C TYR A 91 -5.98 10.29 5.55
N GLU A 92 -6.92 9.47 5.08
CA GLU A 92 -6.78 8.01 5.14
C GLU A 92 -5.69 7.50 4.20
N ALA A 93 -5.54 8.11 3.02
CA ALA A 93 -4.46 7.79 2.10
C ALA A 93 -3.09 8.24 2.64
N ALA A 94 -3.00 9.46 3.19
CA ALA A 94 -1.77 9.99 3.77
C ALA A 94 -1.21 9.08 4.89
N GLY A 95 -2.05 8.67 5.84
CA GLY A 95 -1.60 7.78 6.92
C GLY A 95 -1.14 6.39 6.44
N LYS A 96 -1.69 5.88 5.33
CA LYS A 96 -1.21 4.64 4.70
C LYS A 96 0.15 4.83 4.02
N ILE A 97 0.35 5.97 3.37
CA ILE A 97 1.61 6.35 2.72
C ILE A 97 2.73 6.47 3.76
N ASP A 98 2.48 7.11 4.90
CA ASP A 98 3.49 7.25 5.97
C ASP A 98 3.93 5.90 6.54
N ARG A 99 3.00 4.96 6.75
CA ARG A 99 3.33 3.60 7.18
C ARG A 99 4.20 2.88 6.16
N LYS A 100 3.87 3.00 4.87
CA LYS A 100 4.69 2.44 3.78
C LYS A 100 6.08 3.05 3.71
N ILE A 101 6.20 4.37 3.87
CA ILE A 101 7.51 5.03 3.92
C ILE A 101 8.34 4.46 5.08
N GLY A 102 7.72 4.23 6.25
CA GLY A 102 8.36 3.57 7.38
C GLY A 102 8.85 2.16 7.04
N LEU A 103 8.01 1.35 6.38
CA LEU A 103 8.34 0.00 5.95
C LEU A 103 9.51 -0.04 4.96
N ILE A 104 9.49 0.84 3.95
CA ILE A 104 10.55 0.95 2.95
C ILE A 104 11.87 1.30 3.62
N LYS A 105 11.88 2.24 4.57
CA LYS A 105 13.09 2.59 5.33
C LYS A 105 13.65 1.43 6.13
N ARG A 106 12.78 0.62 6.77
CA ARG A 106 13.22 -0.60 7.49
C ARG A 106 13.82 -1.62 6.53
N MET A 107 13.19 -1.83 5.38
CA MET A 107 13.67 -2.78 4.37
C MET A 107 15.01 -2.33 3.76
N GLN A 108 15.16 -1.03 3.48
CA GLN A 108 16.43 -0.45 3.04
C GLN A 108 17.53 -0.66 4.07
N ALA A 109 17.27 -0.36 5.35
CA ALA A 109 18.25 -0.55 6.42
C ALA A 109 18.68 -2.02 6.57
N GLU A 110 17.75 -2.96 6.43
CA GLU A 110 18.06 -4.41 6.45
C GLU A 110 18.91 -4.83 5.24
N MET A 111 18.62 -4.33 4.04
CA MET A 111 19.46 -4.61 2.88
C MET A 111 20.87 -4.01 3.01
N ASP A 112 20.98 -2.80 3.53
CA ASP A 112 22.27 -2.14 3.75
C ASP A 112 23.11 -2.93 4.77
N HIS A 113 22.48 -3.40 5.86
CA HIS A 113 23.14 -4.25 6.85
C HIS A 113 23.65 -5.57 6.23
N ARG A 114 22.83 -6.24 5.43
CA ARG A 114 23.23 -7.47 4.72
C ARG A 114 24.37 -7.23 3.75
N ALA A 115 24.31 -6.15 2.97
CA ALA A 115 25.38 -5.80 2.04
C ALA A 115 26.71 -5.59 2.79
N GLU A 116 26.69 -4.91 3.94
CA GLU A 116 27.88 -4.72 4.78
C GLU A 116 28.43 -6.06 5.32
N VAL A 117 27.54 -6.95 5.76
CA VAL A 117 27.90 -8.28 6.27
C VAL A 117 28.49 -9.16 5.16
N GLU A 118 27.88 -9.15 3.98
CA GLU A 118 28.35 -9.88 2.80
C GLU A 118 29.72 -9.38 2.32
N GLU A 119 29.93 -8.06 2.26
CA GLU A 119 31.21 -7.48 1.87
C GLU A 119 32.33 -7.91 2.82
N LYS A 120 32.09 -7.85 4.13
CA LYS A 120 33.05 -8.33 5.14
C LYS A 120 33.28 -9.84 5.04
N ALA A 121 32.25 -10.63 4.78
CA ALA A 121 32.38 -12.07 4.59
C ALA A 121 33.25 -12.39 3.36
N VAL A 122 33.06 -11.67 2.24
CA VAL A 122 33.89 -11.79 1.04
C VAL A 122 35.35 -11.47 1.38
N GLN A 123 35.61 -10.40 2.13
CA GLN A 123 36.96 -10.06 2.56
C GLN A 123 37.60 -11.20 3.39
N LEU A 124 36.89 -11.72 4.40
CA LEU A 124 37.36 -12.83 5.22
C LEU A 124 37.65 -14.09 4.37
N ILE A 125 36.83 -14.37 3.36
CA ILE A 125 37.06 -15.47 2.42
C ILE A 125 38.35 -15.26 1.62
N THR A 126 38.60 -14.04 1.12
CA THR A 126 39.85 -13.74 0.38
C THR A 126 41.11 -13.83 1.24
N GLU A 127 40.98 -13.58 2.55
CA GLU A 127 42.04 -13.74 3.55
C GLU A 127 42.22 -15.21 4.01
N GLY A 128 41.42 -16.16 3.51
CA GLY A 128 41.44 -17.58 3.89
C GLY A 128 40.78 -17.89 5.23
N ARG A 129 40.09 -16.91 5.85
CA ARG A 129 39.42 -17.00 7.15
C ARG A 129 37.96 -17.46 6.99
N HIS A 130 37.77 -18.62 6.38
CA HIS A 130 36.45 -19.12 6.00
C HIS A 130 35.51 -19.38 7.19
N GLY A 131 36.03 -19.82 8.34
CA GLY A 131 35.22 -20.07 9.54
C GLY A 131 34.54 -18.80 10.07
N GLU A 132 35.28 -17.70 10.13
CA GLU A 132 34.76 -16.40 10.58
C GLU A 132 33.75 -15.81 9.58
N ALA A 133 33.97 -16.03 8.27
CA ALA A 133 33.01 -15.64 7.25
C ALA A 133 31.67 -16.37 7.41
N VAL A 134 31.69 -17.67 7.73
CA VAL A 134 30.48 -18.46 7.97
C VAL A 134 29.76 -18.00 9.25
N GLU A 135 30.48 -17.78 10.35
CA GLU A 135 29.90 -17.25 11.58
C GLU A 135 29.23 -15.89 11.35
N LEU A 136 29.89 -15.00 10.60
CA LEU A 136 29.37 -13.68 10.26
C LEU A 136 28.10 -13.77 9.40
N LEU A 137 28.09 -14.62 8.36
CA LEU A 137 26.89 -14.81 7.52
C LEU A 137 25.72 -15.42 8.30
N ASN A 138 26.00 -16.31 9.27
CA ASN A 138 24.97 -16.91 10.13
C ASN A 138 24.29 -15.90 11.06
N THR A 139 24.80 -14.67 11.18
CA THR A 139 24.11 -13.60 11.91
C THR A 139 22.92 -13.01 11.15
N LEU A 140 22.86 -13.22 9.82
CA LEU A 140 21.74 -12.77 8.99
C LEU A 140 20.52 -13.67 9.17
N ASP A 141 19.39 -13.06 9.54
CA ASP A 141 18.10 -13.76 9.69
C ASP A 141 17.18 -13.45 8.51
N ASP A 142 17.02 -14.42 7.61
CA ASP A 142 16.14 -14.34 6.43
C ASP A 142 14.66 -14.15 6.77
N SER A 143 14.24 -14.48 7.99
CA SER A 143 12.88 -14.22 8.45
C SER A 143 12.58 -12.72 8.62
N VAL A 144 13.61 -11.88 8.78
CA VAL A 144 13.43 -10.42 8.89
C VAL A 144 12.95 -9.84 7.56
N ILE A 145 13.62 -10.17 6.45
CA ILE A 145 13.20 -9.73 5.10
C ILE A 145 11.82 -10.29 4.76
N ALA A 146 11.59 -11.58 5.01
CA ALA A 146 10.32 -12.22 4.69
C ALA A 146 9.13 -11.54 5.39
N ARG A 147 9.29 -11.16 6.66
CA ARG A 147 8.26 -10.43 7.43
C ARG A 147 8.03 -9.02 6.90
N LEU A 148 9.09 -8.28 6.59
CA LEU A 148 8.97 -6.91 6.07
C LEU A 148 8.28 -6.89 4.70
N GLN A 149 8.59 -7.87 3.84
CA GLN A 149 7.94 -8.04 2.54
C GLN A 149 6.45 -8.38 2.69
N GLU A 150 6.09 -9.31 3.59
CA GLU A 150 4.69 -9.64 3.85
C GLU A 150 3.91 -8.44 4.41
N GLU A 151 4.48 -7.68 5.35
CA GLU A 151 3.85 -6.48 5.91
C GLU A 151 3.59 -5.44 4.81
N PHE A 152 4.57 -5.20 3.92
CA PHE A 152 4.42 -4.29 2.78
C PHE A 152 3.32 -4.71 1.80
N GLU A 153 3.28 -6.00 1.43
CA GLU A 153 2.27 -6.54 0.52
C GLU A 153 0.86 -6.52 1.12
N THR A 154 0.73 -6.75 2.44
CA THR A 154 -0.59 -6.72 3.09
C THR A 154 -1.16 -5.31 3.21
N GLU A 155 -0.32 -4.28 3.25
CA GLU A 155 -0.75 -2.88 3.32
C GLU A 155 -1.28 -2.38 1.96
N GLU A 156 -0.97 -3.08 0.85
CA GLU A 156 -1.49 -2.81 -0.50
C GLU A 156 -2.78 -3.54 -0.85
N GLU A 157 -3.10 -4.63 -0.16
CA GLU A 157 -4.23 -5.45 -0.57
C GLU A 157 -5.58 -4.84 -0.21
N SER A 158 -6.40 -4.67 -1.23
CA SER A 158 -7.84 -4.59 -1.02
C SER A 158 -8.36 -5.87 -0.33
N PRO A 159 -9.47 -5.79 0.42
CA PRO A 159 -10.08 -6.96 1.04
C PRO A 159 -10.36 -8.11 0.05
N ARG A 160 -10.62 -7.79 -1.22
CA ARG A 160 -10.82 -8.75 -2.31
C ARG A 160 -9.52 -9.48 -2.68
N GLN A 161 -8.44 -8.73 -2.89
CA GLN A 161 -7.13 -9.30 -3.19
C GLN A 161 -6.64 -10.20 -2.04
N ARG A 162 -6.81 -9.76 -0.79
CA ARG A 162 -6.49 -10.55 0.40
C ARG A 162 -7.24 -11.88 0.46
N ALA A 163 -8.53 -11.88 0.13
CA ALA A 163 -9.33 -13.09 0.09
C ALA A 163 -8.90 -14.03 -1.05
N GLU A 164 -8.53 -13.48 -2.20
CA GLU A 164 -8.04 -14.23 -3.35
C GLU A 164 -6.67 -14.86 -3.08
N ARG A 165 -5.74 -14.13 -2.46
CA ARG A 165 -4.45 -14.67 -2.02
C ARG A 165 -4.61 -15.83 -1.04
N ARG A 166 -5.55 -15.72 -0.08
CA ARG A 166 -5.88 -16.81 0.84
C ARG A 166 -6.43 -18.04 0.12
N ARG A 167 -7.31 -17.85 -0.86
CA ARG A 167 -7.82 -18.94 -1.71
C ARG A 167 -6.70 -19.60 -2.51
N GLN A 168 -5.78 -18.81 -3.05
CA GLN A 168 -4.64 -19.30 -3.82
C GLN A 168 -3.70 -20.13 -2.94
N LYS A 169 -3.32 -19.61 -1.76
CA LYS A 169 -2.51 -20.36 -0.77
C LYS A 169 -3.21 -21.67 -0.36
N ALA A 170 -4.51 -21.62 -0.06
CA ALA A 170 -5.29 -22.82 0.28
C ALA A 170 -5.32 -23.84 -0.87
N LYS A 171 -5.43 -23.39 -2.13
CA LYS A 171 -5.43 -24.26 -3.31
C LYS A 171 -4.09 -24.97 -3.50
N VAL A 172 -2.97 -24.26 -3.29
CA VAL A 172 -1.63 -24.88 -3.34
C VAL A 172 -1.49 -25.96 -2.27
N ILE A 173 -1.87 -25.67 -1.03
CA ILE A 173 -1.84 -26.66 0.06
C ILE A 173 -2.70 -27.87 -0.29
N LEU A 174 -3.90 -27.65 -0.82
CA LEU A 174 -4.80 -28.74 -1.19
C LEU A 174 -4.22 -29.62 -2.31
N ASN A 175 -3.54 -29.02 -3.29
CA ASN A 175 -2.88 -29.75 -4.37
C ASN A 175 -1.72 -30.59 -3.84
N VAL A 176 -0.86 -30.02 -2.98
CA VAL A 176 0.26 -30.75 -2.36
C VAL A 176 -0.26 -31.94 -1.56
N LEU A 177 -1.29 -31.74 -0.73
CA LEU A 177 -1.90 -32.83 0.02
C LEU A 177 -2.54 -33.90 -0.88
N ALA A 178 -3.13 -33.51 -2.01
CA ALA A 178 -3.69 -34.45 -2.97
C ALA A 178 -2.59 -35.26 -3.67
N GLU A 179 -1.48 -34.62 -4.06
CA GLU A 179 -0.30 -35.29 -4.62
C GLU A 179 0.31 -36.27 -3.62
N ASP A 180 0.41 -35.89 -2.34
CA ASP A 180 0.89 -36.77 -1.28
C ASP A 180 -0.01 -38.00 -1.08
N VAL A 181 -1.34 -37.82 -1.10
CA VAL A 181 -2.31 -38.93 -1.00
C VAL A 181 -2.22 -39.86 -2.21
N ILE A 182 -2.08 -39.31 -3.42
CA ILE A 182 -1.91 -40.11 -4.64
C ILE A 182 -0.59 -40.90 -4.60
N ASN A 183 0.50 -40.27 -4.17
CA ASN A 183 1.80 -40.93 -4.02
C ASN A 183 1.77 -42.04 -2.95
N MET A 184 1.07 -41.82 -1.82
CA MET A 184 0.89 -42.86 -0.81
C MET A 184 0.05 -44.04 -1.33
N ASN A 185 -0.99 -43.78 -2.13
CA ASN A 185 -1.82 -44.83 -2.71
C ASN A 185 -1.03 -45.66 -3.75
N TRP A 186 -0.24 -45.02 -4.59
CA TRP A 186 0.61 -45.69 -5.57
C TRP A 186 1.68 -46.59 -4.90
N ASN A 187 2.29 -46.12 -3.81
CA ASN A 187 3.26 -46.93 -3.05
C ASN A 187 2.62 -48.20 -2.44
N GLN A 188 1.36 -48.16 -2.02
CA GLN A 188 0.67 -49.35 -1.52
C GLN A 188 0.38 -50.35 -2.65
N GLU A 189 -0.11 -49.88 -3.80
CA GLU A 189 -0.39 -50.75 -4.95
C GLU A 189 0.88 -51.43 -5.50
N GLU A 190 2.03 -50.74 -5.47
CA GLU A 190 3.31 -51.31 -5.88
C GLU A 190 3.80 -52.42 -4.93
N GLU A 191 3.60 -52.28 -3.61
CA GLU A 191 3.88 -53.32 -2.61
C GLU A 191 3.02 -54.57 -2.82
N TYR A 192 1.72 -54.40 -3.09
CA TYR A 192 0.81 -55.52 -3.40
C TYR A 192 1.20 -56.24 -4.69
N LEU A 193 1.56 -55.50 -5.75
CA LEU A 193 2.02 -56.11 -7.01
C LEU A 193 3.34 -56.87 -6.83
N LYS A 194 4.29 -56.33 -6.05
CA LYS A 194 5.53 -57.04 -5.70
C LYS A 194 5.26 -58.32 -4.93
N ALA A 195 4.34 -58.29 -3.95
CA ALA A 195 3.94 -59.47 -3.19
C ALA A 195 3.27 -60.54 -4.09
N PHE A 196 2.39 -60.11 -4.99
CA PHE A 196 1.70 -61.01 -5.92
C PHE A 196 2.66 -61.66 -6.93
N MET A 197 3.58 -60.88 -7.52
CA MET A 197 4.63 -61.40 -8.42
C MET A 197 5.56 -62.38 -7.70
N LYS A 198 5.90 -62.10 -6.43
CA LYS A 198 6.71 -63.02 -5.61
C LYS A 198 5.99 -64.35 -5.36
N ALA A 199 4.67 -64.31 -5.10
CA ALA A 199 3.87 -65.52 -4.90
C ALA A 199 3.75 -66.34 -6.19
N LEU A 200 3.54 -65.71 -7.35
CA LEU A 200 3.51 -66.39 -8.65
C LEU A 200 4.84 -67.09 -8.97
N LYS A 201 5.96 -66.41 -8.73
CA LYS A 201 7.30 -66.98 -8.95
C LYS A 201 7.56 -68.21 -8.07
N GLN A 202 7.11 -68.20 -6.82
CA GLN A 202 7.23 -69.35 -5.92
C GLN A 202 6.39 -70.56 -6.37
N ILE A 203 5.26 -70.33 -7.03
CA ILE A 203 4.43 -71.39 -7.59
C ILE A 203 5.07 -71.98 -8.85
N GLU A 204 5.67 -71.16 -9.71
CA GLU A 204 6.43 -71.62 -10.89
C GLU A 204 7.67 -72.43 -10.50
N GLU A 205 8.37 -72.02 -9.44
CA GLU A 205 9.56 -72.73 -8.93
C GLU A 205 9.19 -74.00 -8.14
N GLY A 206 8.01 -74.07 -7.52
CA GLY A 206 7.51 -75.23 -6.79
C GLY A 206 6.73 -76.26 -7.62
N GLY A 207 6.41 -75.96 -8.88
CA GLY A 207 5.71 -76.87 -9.82
C GLY A 207 6.64 -77.83 -10.59
N HIS A 208 7.92 -77.88 -10.21
CA HIS A 208 8.97 -78.69 -10.85
C HIS A 208 9.54 -79.78 -9.93
N GLU A 209 8.67 -80.45 -9.16
CA GLU A 209 8.97 -81.73 -8.47
C GLU A 209 8.18 -82.89 -9.10
#